data_AF-A6T0K9-F1
#
_entry.id   AF-A6T0K9-F1
#
_cell.length_a   1.000
_cell.length_b   1.000
_cell.length_c   1.000
_cell.angle_alpha   90.00
_cell.angle_beta   90.00
_cell.angle_gamma   90.00
#
_symmetry.space_group_name_H-M   'P 1'
#
loop_
_entity.id
_entity.type
_entity.pdbx_description
1 polymer ?
#
loop_
_entity_poly.entity_id
_entity_poly.type
_entity_poly.pdbx_seq_one_letter_code
_entity_poly.pdbx_strand_id
1 'polypeptide(L)'
;METGIDMNGKNMQEQATQGVIKRTWNRALKMMGVLGVGLTVSSAPVMVQTAMAQSVPQHWISYAQMAGNQLEAWLSDPANDTVVRLHGWMQERLLKEGQPLPPPLVVKVWVAPDGKISRTEFASLGQAQADADLRSLMMTQSLSEPPPRDMRQPMVLQLSLSFAAKT
;
A
#
# COMPACT_ATOMS: atom_id res chain seq x y z
N MET A 1 47.71 -1.79 -42.89
CA MET A 1 46.54 -2.59 -43.30
C MET A 1 45.45 -2.30 -42.29
N GLU A 2 44.66 -1.29 -42.62
CA GLU A 2 43.52 -0.80 -41.86
C GLU A 2 42.27 -1.63 -42.19
N THR A 3 41.51 -1.97 -41.16
CA THR A 3 40.05 -2.16 -41.16
C THR A 3 39.67 -1.80 -39.73
N GLY A 4 38.87 -0.78 -39.43
CA GLY A 4 37.75 -0.22 -40.14
C GLY A 4 36.66 -0.04 -39.08
N ILE A 5 36.66 1.13 -38.45
CA ILE A 5 35.58 1.65 -37.62
C ILE A 5 34.35 1.81 -38.53
N ASP A 6 33.16 1.37 -38.10
CA ASP A 6 32.00 2.24 -37.86
C ASP A 6 30.75 1.45 -37.42
N MET A 7 29.73 2.23 -37.09
CA MET A 7 28.67 2.07 -36.13
C MET A 7 27.46 1.28 -36.66
N ASN A 8 26.53 0.96 -35.74
CA ASN A 8 25.06 0.93 -35.87
C ASN A 8 24.54 -0.22 -35.00
N GLY A 9 23.82 -0.01 -33.90
CA GLY A 9 22.63 0.83 -33.78
C GLY A 9 21.40 -0.09 -33.78
N LYS A 10 20.64 -0.05 -32.68
CA LYS A 10 19.34 -0.72 -32.41
C LYS A 10 19.39 -2.13 -31.83
N ASN A 11 19.36 -2.18 -30.50
CA ASN A 11 18.58 -3.12 -29.69
C ASN A 11 18.38 -2.44 -28.32
N MET A 12 17.86 -1.21 -28.25
CA MET A 12 16.43 -0.90 -28.20
C MET A 12 15.53 -2.07 -27.79
N GLN A 13 15.21 -2.07 -26.50
CA GLN A 13 13.88 -2.32 -25.95
C GLN A 13 13.43 -3.78 -25.76
N GLU A 14 14.03 -4.47 -24.78
CA GLU A 14 13.27 -5.40 -23.94
C GLU A 14 12.87 -4.69 -22.64
N GLN A 15 11.87 -3.83 -22.82
CA GLN A 15 10.66 -3.71 -22.00
C GLN A 15 10.78 -4.22 -20.56
N ALA A 16 11.58 -3.51 -19.75
CA ALA A 16 11.30 -3.34 -18.34
C ALA A 16 10.02 -2.50 -18.22
N THR A 17 8.86 -3.15 -18.25
CA THR A 17 7.59 -2.54 -17.82
C THR A 17 7.62 -2.36 -16.31
N GLN A 18 8.40 -1.36 -15.89
CA GLN A 18 8.17 -0.68 -14.62
C GLN A 18 6.78 -0.05 -14.72
N GLY A 19 5.83 -0.65 -14.02
CA GLY A 19 4.56 -0.04 -13.71
C GLY A 19 4.82 1.23 -12.89
N VAL A 20 5.00 2.34 -13.59
CA VAL A 20 4.93 3.69 -13.06
C VAL A 20 3.50 3.92 -12.59
N ILE A 21 3.19 3.50 -11.36
CA ILE A 21 1.93 3.83 -10.70
C ILE A 21 2.04 5.28 -10.26
N LYS A 22 1.77 6.19 -11.22
CA LYS A 22 1.64 7.62 -10.98
C LYS A 22 0.42 7.88 -10.11
N ARG A 23 0.69 8.02 -8.81
CA ARG A 23 0.17 9.03 -7.88
C ARG A 23 -0.78 10.04 -8.56
N THR A 24 -2.08 9.86 -8.40
CA THR A 24 -3.08 10.93 -8.57
C THR A 24 -4.30 10.63 -7.71
N TRP A 25 -4.12 10.78 -6.40
CA TRP A 25 -5.20 10.85 -5.41
C TRP A 25 -4.97 12.13 -4.63
N ASN A 26 -5.52 13.23 -5.18
CA ASN A 26 -6.03 14.41 -4.49
C ASN A 26 -5.98 15.59 -5.44
N ARG A 27 -7.15 16.18 -5.68
CA ARG A 27 -7.46 17.62 -5.62
C ARG A 27 -8.51 18.00 -6.65
N ALA A 28 -9.75 18.08 -6.20
CA ALA A 28 -10.69 19.13 -6.61
C ALA A 28 -11.88 19.18 -5.63
N LEU A 29 -11.60 19.49 -4.36
CA LEU A 29 -12.58 20.16 -3.51
C LEU A 29 -12.41 21.66 -3.77
N LYS A 30 -13.53 22.36 -3.98
CA LYS A 30 -13.70 23.83 -4.04
C LYS A 30 -13.29 24.54 -5.33
N MET A 31 -14.30 24.89 -6.13
CA MET A 31 -14.47 26.24 -6.70
C MET A 31 -15.97 26.58 -6.60
N MET A 32 -16.34 27.51 -5.72
CA MET A 32 -16.62 28.92 -6.02
C MET A 32 -18.06 29.10 -6.54
N GLY A 33 -19.02 29.29 -5.64
CA GLY A 33 -20.39 29.65 -5.97
C GLY A 33 -20.73 31.01 -5.37
N VAL A 34 -20.46 32.07 -6.12
CA VAL A 34 -20.85 33.46 -5.81
C VAL A 34 -21.84 33.90 -6.90
N LEU A 35 -23.03 34.30 -6.44
CA LEU A 35 -24.10 35.08 -7.10
C LEU A 35 -25.03 34.38 -8.12
N GLY A 36 -26.34 34.53 -7.89
CA GLY A 36 -27.36 34.41 -8.95
C GLY A 36 -28.75 34.01 -8.45
N VAL A 37 -29.56 34.97 -8.01
CA VAL A 37 -31.01 34.81 -7.87
C VAL A 37 -31.63 34.73 -9.27
N GLY A 38 -32.43 33.69 -9.55
CA GLY A 38 -33.43 33.77 -10.64
C GLY A 38 -33.70 32.49 -11.44
N LEU A 39 -34.98 32.10 -11.40
CA LEU A 39 -35.77 31.43 -12.45
C LEU A 39 -35.77 29.89 -12.56
N THR A 40 -36.99 29.41 -12.77
CA THR A 40 -37.54 28.05 -12.68
C THR A 40 -37.01 27.08 -13.73
N VAL A 41 -36.74 25.82 -13.34
CA VAL A 41 -36.91 24.67 -14.25
C VAL A 41 -37.15 23.38 -13.47
N SER A 42 -38.03 22.57 -14.01
CA SER A 42 -38.69 21.38 -13.46
C SER A 42 -37.80 20.41 -12.71
N SER A 43 -38.32 19.95 -11.57
CA SER A 43 -37.82 18.81 -10.79
C SER A 43 -37.88 17.52 -11.61
N ALA A 44 -36.86 17.25 -12.42
CA ALA A 44 -36.56 15.87 -12.80
C ALA A 44 -35.99 15.20 -11.53
N PRO A 45 -36.55 14.06 -11.06
CA PRO A 45 -35.88 13.29 -10.03
C PRO A 45 -34.57 12.83 -10.66
N VAL A 46 -33.48 13.46 -10.24
CA VAL A 46 -32.15 12.89 -10.40
C VAL A 46 -32.27 11.56 -9.66
N MET A 47 -32.40 10.46 -10.40
CA MET A 47 -32.16 9.14 -9.84
C MET A 47 -30.73 9.23 -9.34
N VAL A 48 -30.59 9.53 -8.05
CA VAL A 48 -29.39 9.27 -7.28
C VAL A 48 -29.21 7.78 -7.50
N GLN A 49 -28.35 7.45 -8.47
CA GLN A 49 -27.84 6.12 -8.63
C GLN A 49 -27.06 5.91 -7.34
N THR A 50 -27.75 5.41 -6.33
CA THR A 50 -27.17 4.70 -5.21
C THR A 50 -26.42 3.55 -5.87
N ALA A 51 -25.18 3.84 -6.29
CA ALA A 51 -24.15 2.84 -6.37
C ALA A 51 -24.26 2.12 -5.03
N MET A 52 -24.84 0.92 -5.06
CA MET A 52 -25.15 0.15 -3.88
C MET A 52 -23.80 0.00 -3.19
N ALA A 53 -23.59 0.75 -2.11
CA ALA A 53 -22.40 0.62 -1.30
C ALA A 53 -22.44 -0.83 -0.82
N GLN A 54 -21.67 -1.68 -1.47
CA GLN A 54 -21.58 -3.10 -1.13
C GLN A 54 -21.01 -3.13 0.29
N SER A 55 -21.90 -3.26 1.27
CA SER A 55 -21.53 -3.34 2.68
C SER A 55 -20.57 -4.51 2.83
N VAL A 56 -19.32 -4.24 3.19
CA VAL A 56 -18.33 -5.29 3.40
C VAL A 56 -18.84 -6.21 4.53
N PRO A 57 -18.91 -7.55 4.31
CA PRO A 57 -19.37 -8.47 5.33
C PRO A 57 -18.56 -8.37 6.63
N GLN A 58 -19.23 -8.42 7.79
CA GLN A 58 -18.59 -8.25 9.10
C GLN A 58 -17.45 -9.26 9.35
N HIS A 59 -17.62 -10.50 8.91
CA HIS A 59 -16.59 -11.53 9.08
C HIS A 59 -15.30 -11.24 8.28
N TRP A 60 -15.37 -10.45 7.19
CA TRP A 60 -14.16 -9.97 6.51
C TRP A 60 -13.46 -8.88 7.32
N ILE A 61 -14.22 -8.01 7.99
CA ILE A 61 -13.69 -6.95 8.85
C ILE A 61 -12.96 -7.58 10.05
N SER A 62 -13.58 -8.57 10.70
CA SER A 62 -12.95 -9.30 11.82
C SER A 62 -11.66 -10.01 11.37
N TYR A 63 -11.67 -10.66 10.21
CA TYR A 63 -10.47 -11.28 9.64
C TYR A 63 -9.37 -10.25 9.35
N ALA A 64 -9.74 -9.11 8.74
CA ALA A 64 -8.79 -8.05 8.42
C ALA A 64 -8.16 -7.43 9.67
N GLN A 65 -8.93 -7.26 10.74
CA GLN A 65 -8.41 -6.78 12.02
C GLN A 65 -7.46 -7.79 12.66
N MET A 66 -7.82 -9.07 12.68
CA MET A 66 -6.93 -10.14 13.18
C MET A 66 -5.62 -10.18 12.40
N ALA A 67 -5.70 -10.19 11.06
CA ALA A 67 -4.52 -10.21 10.20
C ALA A 67 -3.66 -8.95 10.36
N GLY A 68 -4.28 -7.77 10.48
CA GLY A 68 -3.61 -6.50 10.75
C GLY A 68 -2.83 -6.54 12.06
N ASN A 69 -3.49 -6.92 13.16
CA ASN A 69 -2.87 -7.05 14.48
C ASN A 69 -1.69 -8.03 14.47
N GLN A 70 -1.83 -9.16 13.77
CA GLN A 70 -0.77 -10.16 13.65
C GLN A 70 0.43 -9.64 12.86
N LEU A 71 0.19 -8.96 11.74
CA LEU A 71 1.25 -8.31 10.96
C LEU A 71 1.95 -7.22 11.77
N GLU A 72 1.21 -6.38 12.49
CA GLU A 72 1.78 -5.34 13.35
C GLU A 72 2.62 -5.93 14.50
N ALA A 73 2.18 -7.06 15.09
CA ALA A 73 2.96 -7.77 16.09
C ALA A 73 4.28 -8.29 15.53
N TRP A 74 4.27 -8.89 14.32
CA TRP A 74 5.49 -9.34 13.65
C TRP A 74 6.43 -8.19 13.29
N LEU A 75 5.88 -7.05 12.88
CA LEU A 75 6.65 -5.85 12.55
C LEU A 75 7.19 -5.14 13.78
N SER A 76 6.67 -5.45 14.98
CA SER A 76 7.12 -4.87 16.25
C SER A 76 8.01 -5.81 17.07
N ASP A 77 8.26 -7.03 16.59
CA ASP A 77 9.02 -8.05 17.31
C ASP A 77 10.53 -7.71 17.35
N PRO A 78 11.10 -7.37 18.52
CA PRO A 78 12.51 -7.01 18.61
C PRO A 78 13.46 -8.21 18.55
N ALA A 79 12.93 -9.45 18.61
CA ALA A 79 13.74 -10.65 18.47
C ALA A 79 14.15 -10.92 17.01
N ASN A 80 13.52 -10.24 16.04
CA ASN A 80 13.84 -10.37 14.64
C ASN A 80 14.80 -9.26 14.16
N ASP A 81 16.02 -9.64 13.75
CA ASP A 81 17.02 -8.70 13.23
C ASP A 81 16.52 -7.83 12.06
N THR A 82 15.60 -8.36 11.25
CA THR A 82 14.99 -7.66 10.11
C THR A 82 14.06 -6.53 10.58
N VAL A 83 13.34 -6.74 11.69
CA VAL A 83 12.57 -5.68 12.35
C VAL A 83 13.50 -4.61 12.92
N VAL A 84 14.59 -5.02 13.59
CA VAL A 84 15.58 -4.09 14.15
C VAL A 84 16.19 -3.20 13.07
N ARG A 85 16.55 -3.76 11.91
CA ARG A 85 17.06 -2.99 10.76
C ARG A 85 16.02 -2.02 10.20
N LEU A 86 14.78 -2.47 10.01
CA LEU A 86 13.68 -1.62 9.54
C LEU A 86 13.46 -0.43 10.49
N HIS A 87 13.44 -0.70 11.80
CA HIS A 87 13.30 0.33 12.85
C HIS A 87 14.50 1.27 12.91
N GLY A 88 15.72 0.76 12.73
CA GLY A 88 16.93 1.57 12.68
C GLY A 88 16.92 2.55 11.51
N TRP A 89 16.53 2.08 10.32
CA TRP A 89 16.38 2.94 9.14
C TRP A 89 15.30 4.02 9.33
N MET A 90 14.14 3.69 9.89
CA MET A 90 13.08 4.67 10.17
C MET A 90 13.53 5.74 11.15
N GLN A 91 14.28 5.36 12.20
CA GLN A 91 14.86 6.32 13.15
C GLN A 91 15.89 7.21 12.48
N GLU A 92 16.81 6.63 11.70
CA GLU A 92 17.82 7.37 10.96
C GLU A 92 17.19 8.39 10.02
N ARG A 93 16.12 8.00 9.34
CA ARG A 93 15.35 8.90 8.47
C ARG A 93 14.71 10.05 9.24
N LEU A 94 14.09 9.78 10.39
CA LEU A 94 13.51 10.82 11.24
C LEU A 94 14.58 11.83 11.69
N LEU A 95 15.78 11.35 12.03
CA LEU A 95 16.92 12.16 12.44
C LEU A 95 17.50 13.01 11.28
N LYS A 96 17.63 12.41 10.09
CA LYS A 96 18.26 13.06 8.92
C LYS A 96 17.30 13.98 8.16
N GLU A 97 16.07 13.56 7.95
CA GLU A 97 15.11 14.22 7.07
C GLU A 97 14.02 14.98 7.84
N GLY A 98 13.97 14.84 9.18
CA GLY A 98 12.96 15.45 10.04
C GLY A 98 11.54 14.97 9.76
N GLN A 99 11.37 13.95 8.91
CA GLN A 99 10.09 13.45 8.44
C GLN A 99 9.84 12.05 8.99
N PRO A 100 8.82 11.88 9.85
CA PRO A 100 8.36 10.55 10.21
C PRO A 100 7.84 9.83 8.96
N LEU A 101 7.78 8.50 9.01
CA LEU A 101 7.05 7.74 7.99
C LEU A 101 5.63 8.31 7.88
N PRO A 102 5.08 8.57 6.68
CA PRO A 102 3.72 9.08 6.56
C PRO A 102 2.77 8.13 7.32
N PRO A 103 1.90 8.67 8.19
CA PRO A 103 0.98 7.87 8.98
C PRO A 103 -0.02 7.16 8.05
N PRO A 104 -0.67 6.13 8.59
CA PRO A 104 -0.24 4.74 8.68
C PRO A 104 0.03 4.07 7.32
N LEU A 105 0.86 3.04 7.32
CA LEU A 105 1.31 2.35 6.11
C LEU A 105 0.17 1.53 5.51
N VAL A 106 -0.32 1.94 4.34
CA VAL A 106 -1.33 1.19 3.60
C VAL A 106 -0.66 0.06 2.82
N VAL A 107 -1.00 -1.17 3.15
CA VAL A 107 -0.49 -2.39 2.49
C VAL A 107 -1.64 -3.20 1.92
N LYS A 108 -1.49 -3.61 0.66
CA LYS A 108 -2.37 -4.58 0.00
C LYS A 108 -1.76 -5.97 0.14
N VAL A 109 -2.56 -6.92 0.61
CA VAL A 109 -2.12 -8.27 0.91
C VAL A 109 -2.99 -9.28 0.16
N TRP A 110 -2.34 -10.24 -0.49
CA TRP A 110 -2.98 -11.43 -1.05
C TRP A 110 -2.64 -12.61 -0.17
N VAL A 111 -3.66 -13.32 0.27
CA VAL A 111 -3.53 -14.45 1.19
C VAL A 111 -4.01 -15.71 0.49
N ALA A 112 -3.17 -16.73 0.43
CA ALA A 112 -3.54 -18.03 -0.10
C ALA A 112 -4.58 -18.72 0.81
N PRO A 113 -5.31 -19.73 0.31
CA PRO A 113 -6.29 -20.47 1.11
C PRO A 113 -5.70 -21.16 2.36
N ASP A 114 -4.38 -21.35 2.44
CA ASP A 114 -3.68 -21.89 3.60
C ASP A 114 -3.23 -20.83 4.62
N GLY A 115 -3.57 -19.55 4.40
CA GLY A 115 -3.19 -18.44 5.30
C GLY A 115 -1.83 -17.83 4.98
N LYS A 116 -1.07 -18.37 4.01
CA LYS A 116 0.19 -17.78 3.56
C LYS A 116 0.00 -16.51 2.76
N ILE A 117 0.81 -15.50 3.05
CA ILE A 117 0.82 -14.28 2.25
C ILE A 117 1.57 -14.53 0.94
N SER A 118 0.83 -14.55 -0.17
CA SER A 118 1.36 -14.84 -1.50
C SER A 118 1.95 -13.60 -2.17
N ARG A 119 1.45 -12.41 -1.83
CA ARG A 119 1.89 -11.14 -2.40
C ARG A 119 1.58 -9.99 -1.45
N THR A 120 2.45 -8.99 -1.45
CA THR A 120 2.21 -7.70 -0.80
C THR A 120 2.53 -6.55 -1.73
N GLU A 121 1.78 -5.46 -1.62
CA GLU A 121 2.04 -4.19 -2.30
C GLU A 121 1.83 -3.03 -1.35
N PHE A 122 2.78 -2.10 -1.31
CA PHE A 122 2.71 -0.92 -0.46
C PHE A 122 3.44 0.25 -1.14
N ALA A 123 3.18 1.46 -0.67
CA ALA A 123 3.94 2.62 -1.12
C ALA A 123 5.38 2.49 -0.64
N SER A 124 6.35 2.63 -1.55
CA SER A 124 7.76 2.47 -1.20
C SER A 124 8.13 3.38 -0.03
N LEU A 125 8.90 2.81 0.88
CA LEU A 125 9.52 3.47 2.00
C LEU A 125 10.70 4.35 1.53
N GLY A 126 10.94 4.54 0.24
CA GLY A 126 12.03 5.40 -0.26
C GLY A 126 13.43 4.81 -0.06
N GLN A 127 13.53 3.56 0.40
CA GLN A 127 14.78 2.82 0.58
C GLN A 127 14.55 1.36 0.19
N ALA A 128 15.21 0.91 -0.89
CA ALA A 128 15.00 -0.43 -1.43
C ALA A 128 15.23 -1.57 -0.41
N GLN A 129 16.19 -1.40 0.51
CA GLN A 129 16.42 -2.38 1.58
C GLN A 129 15.28 -2.42 2.60
N ALA A 130 14.74 -1.26 2.99
CA ALA A 130 13.61 -1.20 3.91
C ALA A 130 12.35 -1.81 3.29
N ASP A 131 12.12 -1.55 2.00
CA ASP A 131 11.06 -2.18 1.21
C ASP A 131 11.22 -3.72 1.16
N ALA A 132 12.44 -4.20 0.94
CA ALA A 132 12.74 -5.63 0.92
C ALA A 132 12.55 -6.30 2.28
N ASP A 133 13.06 -5.69 3.37
CA ASP A 133 12.90 -6.15 4.75
C ASP A 133 11.40 -6.25 5.11
N LEU A 134 10.63 -5.20 4.86
CA LEU A 134 9.18 -5.17 5.12
C LEU A 134 8.46 -6.29 4.37
N ARG A 135 8.73 -6.46 3.07
CA ARG A 135 8.12 -7.55 2.28
C ARG A 135 8.50 -8.91 2.84
N SER A 136 9.77 -9.09 3.20
CA SER A 136 10.25 -10.35 3.78
C SER A 136 9.55 -10.67 5.09
N LEU A 137 9.40 -9.70 5.99
CA LEU A 137 8.73 -9.89 7.28
C LEU A 137 7.29 -10.37 7.10
N MET A 138 6.55 -9.77 6.16
CA MET A 138 5.16 -10.15 5.88
C MET A 138 5.03 -11.52 5.22
N MET A 139 6.01 -11.94 4.41
CA MET A 139 5.94 -13.20 3.66
C MET A 139 6.61 -14.39 4.37
N THR A 140 7.37 -14.15 5.44
CA THR A 140 8.05 -15.21 6.21
C THR A 140 7.06 -16.12 6.94
N GLN A 141 6.00 -15.55 7.51
CA GLN A 141 5.06 -16.24 8.38
C GLN A 141 3.68 -16.37 7.74
N SER A 142 2.94 -17.40 8.13
CA SER A 142 1.55 -17.60 7.72
C SER A 142 0.63 -16.96 8.75
N LEU A 143 -0.49 -16.38 8.30
CA LEU A 143 -1.52 -15.89 9.22
C LEU A 143 -2.10 -17.07 10.01
N SER A 144 -2.56 -16.80 11.23
CA SER A 144 -3.10 -17.83 12.12
C SER A 144 -4.35 -18.51 11.57
N GLU A 145 -5.13 -17.79 10.76
CA GLU A 145 -6.34 -18.30 10.12
C GLU A 145 -6.32 -18.08 8.61
N PRO A 146 -6.88 -19.02 7.84
CA PRO A 146 -7.06 -18.85 6.40
C PRO A 146 -8.10 -17.76 6.10
N PRO A 147 -8.02 -17.10 4.94
CA PRO A 147 -8.99 -16.08 4.57
C PRO A 147 -10.38 -16.71 4.35
N PRO A 148 -11.48 -16.01 4.69
CA PRO A 148 -12.82 -16.45 4.34
C PRO A 148 -12.94 -16.73 2.84
N ARG A 149 -13.61 -17.83 2.45
CA ARG A 149 -13.65 -18.29 1.05
C ARG A 149 -14.29 -17.28 0.08
N ASP A 150 -15.22 -16.47 0.59
CA ASP A 150 -15.91 -15.43 -0.18
C ASP A 150 -15.14 -14.09 -0.19
N MET A 151 -14.03 -14.00 0.56
CA MET A 151 -13.30 -12.74 0.76
C MET A 151 -12.64 -12.25 -0.54
N ARG A 152 -12.93 -11.00 -0.89
CA ARG A 152 -12.29 -10.32 -2.02
C ARG A 152 -10.84 -9.96 -1.72
N GLN A 153 -9.96 -10.25 -2.67
CA GLN A 153 -8.54 -9.89 -2.63
C GLN A 153 -8.21 -8.84 -3.70
N PRO A 154 -7.19 -7.97 -3.48
CA PRO A 154 -6.39 -7.87 -2.26
C PRO A 154 -7.16 -7.30 -1.06
N MET A 155 -6.78 -7.74 0.13
CA MET A 155 -7.16 -7.07 1.37
C MET A 155 -6.28 -5.83 1.54
N VAL A 156 -6.89 -4.67 1.77
CA VAL A 156 -6.16 -3.43 2.06
C VAL A 156 -6.14 -3.24 3.57
N LEU A 157 -4.94 -3.26 4.14
CA LEU A 157 -4.67 -3.06 5.55
C LEU A 157 -3.95 -1.74 5.77
N GLN A 158 -4.23 -1.13 6.92
CA GLN A 158 -3.56 0.06 7.39
C GLN A 158 -2.75 -0.35 8.62
N LEU A 159 -1.43 -0.40 8.47
CA LEU A 159 -0.51 -0.88 9.51
C LEU A 159 0.17 0.30 10.21
N SER A 160 0.28 0.21 11.53
CA SER A 160 1.00 1.16 12.37
C SER A 160 2.35 0.57 12.73
N LEU A 161 3.40 1.12 12.15
CA LEU A 161 4.78 0.76 12.51
C LEU A 161 5.15 1.51 13.79
N SER A 162 5.15 0.79 14.90
CA SER A 162 5.53 1.33 16.20
C SER A 162 6.97 0.95 16.49
N PHE A 163 7.80 1.92 16.86
CA PHE A 163 9.09 1.59 17.47
C PHE A 163 8.78 0.88 18.79
N ALA A 164 9.11 -0.40 18.91
CA ALA A 164 9.05 -1.08 20.19
C ALA A 164 9.93 -0.29 21.18
N ALA A 165 9.29 0.50 22.03
CA ALA A 165 9.97 1.21 23.09
C ALA A 165 10.52 0.15 24.03
N LYS A 166 11.85 0.05 24.11
CA LYS A 166 12.51 -0.74 25.13
C LYS A 166 12.16 -0.13 26.49
N THR A 167 11.19 -0.73 27.20
CA THR A 167 10.97 -0.51 28.63
C THR A 167 11.98 -1.29 29.44
#